data_AF-A0A524HMQ2-F1
#
_entry.id   AF-A0A524HMQ2-F1
#
_cell.length_a   1.000
_cell.length_b   1.000
_cell.length_c   1.000
_cell.angle_alpha   90.00
_cell.angle_beta   90.00
_cell.angle_gamma   90.00
#
_symmetry.space_group_name_H-M   'P 1'
#
loop_
_entity.id
_entity.type
_entity.pdbx_description
1 polymer ?
#
loop_
_entity_poly.entity_id
_entity_poly.type
_entity_poly.pdbx_seq_one_letter_code
_entity_poly.pdbx_strand_id
1 'polypeptide(L)'
;MSLLKQSIERLLGAPGAKSAFRSYRQGVGTIFMLHRFNDPVTGATGDDPQALRAALAFLRRRGYELVALEEMFKRLREGHEHSDLGVAFTLDDGYAD
;
A
#
# COMPACT_ATOMS: atom_id res chain seq x y z
N MET A 1 12.44 -18.65 -19.72
CA MET A 1 12.38 -18.12 -18.33
C MET A 1 13.06 -19.14 -17.43
N SER A 2 14.13 -18.78 -16.70
CA SER A 2 14.97 -19.76 -15.96
C SER A 2 14.16 -20.49 -14.88
N LEU A 3 14.37 -21.82 -14.76
CA LEU A 3 13.79 -22.68 -13.71
C LEU A 3 14.07 -22.13 -12.31
N LEU A 4 15.21 -21.45 -12.12
CA LEU A 4 15.56 -20.79 -10.87
C LEU A 4 14.56 -19.69 -10.48
N LYS A 5 14.10 -18.91 -11.46
CA LYS A 5 13.17 -17.79 -11.22
C LYS A 5 11.79 -18.31 -10.80
N GLN A 6 11.29 -19.35 -11.46
CA GLN A 6 10.02 -19.99 -11.10
C GLN A 6 10.05 -20.64 -9.71
N SER A 7 11.17 -21.26 -9.34
CA SER A 7 11.33 -21.86 -8.02
C SER A 7 11.34 -20.80 -6.91
N ILE A 8 12.02 -19.66 -7.12
CA ILE A 8 12.04 -18.54 -6.18
C ILE A 8 10.64 -17.91 -6.04
N GLU A 9 9.94 -17.69 -7.15
CA GLU A 9 8.57 -17.14 -7.13
C GLU A 9 7.60 -18.05 -6.37
N ARG A 10 7.72 -19.37 -6.55
CA ARG A 10 6.92 -20.35 -5.80
C ARG A 10 7.27 -20.39 -4.32
N LEU A 11 8.55 -20.27 -3.98
CA LEU A 11 9.01 -20.25 -2.59
C LEU A 11 8.51 -18.99 -1.85
N LEU A 12 8.53 -17.82 -2.51
CA LEU A 12 7.99 -16.56 -1.97
C LEU A 12 6.46 -16.58 -1.86
N GLY A 13 5.77 -17.36 -2.70
CA GLY A 13 4.32 -17.57 -2.65
C GLY A 13 3.87 -18.66 -1.68
N ALA A 14 4.80 -19.44 -1.09
CA ALA A 14 4.47 -20.55 -0.20
C ALA A 14 3.89 -20.05 1.15
N PRO A 15 2.96 -20.80 1.77
CA PRO A 15 2.48 -20.52 3.12
C PRO A 15 3.67 -20.41 4.09
N GLY A 16 3.79 -19.29 4.81
CA GLY A 16 4.89 -19.04 5.76
C GLY A 16 6.05 -18.20 5.21
N ALA A 17 6.21 -18.04 3.90
CA ALA A 17 7.24 -17.14 3.33
C ALA A 17 6.99 -15.67 3.72
N LYS A 18 5.71 -15.27 3.86
CA LYS A 18 5.32 -13.96 4.39
C LYS A 18 5.78 -13.74 5.84
N SER A 19 5.85 -14.82 6.63
CA SER A 19 6.31 -14.84 8.03
C SER A 19 7.84 -14.72 8.12
N ALA A 20 8.58 -15.35 7.20
CA ALA A 20 10.05 -15.26 7.18
C ALA A 20 10.56 -13.83 6.89
N PHE A 21 9.84 -13.06 6.08
CA PHE A 21 10.12 -11.64 5.83
C PHE A 21 9.46 -10.68 6.82
N ARG A 22 8.73 -11.20 7.82
CA ARG A 22 7.97 -10.40 8.80
C ARG A 22 8.89 -9.47 9.59
N SER A 23 10.08 -9.92 9.97
CA SER A 23 11.05 -9.10 10.72
C SER A 23 11.61 -7.92 9.91
N TYR A 24 11.63 -8.00 8.58
CA TYR A 24 12.13 -6.92 7.72
C TYR A 24 11.07 -5.84 7.43
N ARG A 25 9.79 -6.14 7.68
CA ARG A 25 8.68 -5.17 7.53
C ARG A 25 8.27 -4.53 8.86
N GLN A 26 8.87 -4.97 9.98
CA GLN A 26 8.58 -4.41 11.30
C GLN A 26 8.87 -2.91 11.32
N GLY A 27 7.87 -2.13 11.75
CA GLY A 27 7.99 -0.68 11.84
C GLY A 27 8.03 0.05 10.48
N VAL A 28 7.71 -0.63 9.37
CA VAL A 28 7.63 0.00 8.04
C VAL A 28 6.16 0.20 7.67
N GLY A 29 5.85 1.39 7.13
CA GLY A 29 4.54 1.73 6.55
C GLY A 29 4.73 2.51 5.26
N THR A 30 3.70 2.54 4.42
CA THR A 30 3.72 3.29 3.16
C THR A 30 2.61 4.33 3.17
N ILE A 31 2.95 5.58 2.87
CA ILE A 31 1.99 6.66 2.68
C ILE A 31 2.00 7.06 1.20
N PHE A 32 0.86 6.96 0.54
CA PHE A 32 0.64 7.52 -0.79
C PHE A 32 0.00 8.90 -0.65
N MET A 33 0.73 9.93 -1.08
CA MET A 33 0.26 11.32 -1.04
C MET A 33 -0.30 11.69 -2.41
N LEU A 34 -1.62 11.89 -2.46
CA LEU A 34 -2.36 12.31 -3.66
C LEU A 34 -2.74 13.77 -3.51
N HIS A 35 -3.04 14.44 -4.62
CA HIS A 35 -3.47 15.85 -4.59
C HIS A 35 -4.88 15.96 -5.16
N ARG A 36 -4.96 16.03 -6.50
CA ARG A 36 -6.21 16.11 -7.24
C ARG A 36 -6.26 15.06 -8.33
N PHE A 37 -7.45 14.81 -8.82
CA PHE A 37 -7.71 13.92 -9.92
C PHE A 37 -7.99 14.66 -11.22
N ASN A 38 -7.87 13.93 -12.33
CA ASN A 38 -8.40 14.37 -13.60
C ASN A 38 -9.93 14.41 -13.53
N ASP A 39 -10.50 15.56 -13.85
CA ASP A 39 -11.95 15.74 -14.00
C ASP A 39 -12.26 16.34 -15.39
N PRO A 40 -12.88 15.56 -16.29
CA PRO A 40 -13.22 16.04 -17.63
C PRO A 40 -14.33 17.11 -17.63
N VAL A 41 -15.11 17.24 -16.56
CA VAL A 41 -16.18 18.24 -16.45
C VAL A 41 -15.60 19.62 -16.15
N THR A 42 -14.65 19.72 -15.21
CA THR A 42 -13.99 20.98 -14.86
C THR A 42 -12.72 21.25 -15.66
N GLY A 43 -12.18 20.25 -16.36
CA GLY A 43 -10.90 20.33 -17.06
C GLY A 43 -9.70 20.25 -16.12
N ALA A 44 -9.90 19.80 -14.87
CA ALA A 44 -8.84 19.62 -13.90
C ALA A 44 -7.83 18.57 -14.39
N THR A 45 -6.54 18.88 -14.23
CA THR A 45 -5.44 17.95 -14.49
C THR A 45 -4.86 17.45 -13.18
N GLY A 46 -4.71 16.14 -13.06
CA GLY A 46 -4.27 15.47 -11.85
C GLY A 46 -4.02 13.98 -12.07
N ASP A 47 -4.10 13.22 -10.98
CA ASP A 47 -3.99 11.76 -11.03
C ASP A 47 -5.19 11.14 -11.76
N ASP A 48 -4.96 10.04 -12.47
CA ASP A 48 -6.05 9.28 -13.09
C ASP A 48 -6.83 8.48 -12.03
N PRO A 49 -8.15 8.72 -11.85
CA PRO A 49 -8.97 7.93 -10.94
C PRO A 49 -8.92 6.42 -11.20
N GLN A 50 -8.73 6.00 -12.45
CA GLN A 50 -8.62 4.58 -12.79
C GLN A 50 -7.29 3.98 -12.33
N ALA A 51 -6.20 4.76 -12.36
CA ALA A 51 -4.93 4.35 -11.79
C ALA A 51 -5.04 4.13 -10.27
N LEU A 52 -5.73 5.02 -9.55
CA LEU A 52 -5.99 4.84 -8.11
C LEU A 52 -6.83 3.58 -7.85
N ARG A 53 -7.92 3.35 -8.62
CA ARG A 53 -8.72 2.13 -8.50
C ARG A 53 -7.88 0.87 -8.74
N ALA A 54 -7.01 0.88 -9.73
CA ALA A 54 -6.11 -0.24 -10.03
C ALA A 54 -5.11 -0.49 -8.89
N ALA A 55 -4.54 0.57 -8.31
CA ALA A 55 -3.64 0.49 -7.16
C ALA A 55 -4.34 -0.09 -5.92
N LEU A 56 -5.53 0.43 -5.56
CA LEU A 56 -6.32 -0.10 -4.45
C LEU A 56 -6.69 -1.57 -4.65
N ALA A 57 -7.10 -1.94 -5.87
CA ALA A 57 -7.41 -3.32 -6.20
C ALA A 57 -6.19 -4.24 -6.10
N PHE A 58 -5.00 -3.76 -6.51
CA PHE A 58 -3.74 -4.48 -6.33
C PHE A 58 -3.40 -4.69 -4.86
N LEU A 59 -3.46 -3.64 -4.05
CA LEU A 59 -3.17 -3.70 -2.61
C LEU A 59 -4.08 -4.71 -1.91
N ARG A 60 -5.39 -4.64 -2.18
CA ARG A 60 -6.39 -5.59 -1.67
C ARG A 60 -6.09 -7.03 -2.08
N ARG A 61 -5.79 -7.29 -3.37
CA ARG A 61 -5.46 -8.64 -3.86
C ARG A 61 -4.20 -9.21 -3.22
N ARG A 62 -3.24 -8.37 -2.85
CA ARG A 62 -1.99 -8.79 -2.18
C ARG A 62 -2.13 -8.91 -0.67
N GLY A 63 -3.25 -8.46 -0.10
CA GLY A 63 -3.54 -8.52 1.33
C GLY A 63 -2.78 -7.44 2.12
N TYR A 64 -2.48 -6.30 1.51
CA TYR A 64 -2.03 -5.14 2.26
C TYR A 64 -3.20 -4.56 3.05
N GLU A 65 -2.93 -4.18 4.29
CA GLU A 65 -3.90 -3.52 5.15
C GLU A 65 -3.90 -2.02 4.86
N LEU A 66 -5.06 -1.48 4.47
CA LEU A 66 -5.25 -0.04 4.40
C LEU A 66 -5.62 0.46 5.79
N VAL A 67 -4.89 1.46 6.29
CA VAL A 67 -5.08 2.01 7.63
C VAL A 67 -5.29 3.52 7.55
N ALA A 68 -5.98 4.06 8.55
CA ALA A 68 -5.97 5.50 8.78
C ALA A 68 -4.55 5.96 9.14
N LEU A 69 -4.20 7.21 8.81
CA LEU A 69 -2.86 7.75 9.09
C LEU A 69 -2.59 7.81 10.59
N GLU A 70 -3.61 8.12 11.40
CA GLU A 70 -3.56 8.14 12.86
C GLU A 70 -3.28 6.75 13.43
N GLU A 71 -3.89 5.72 12.84
CA GLU A 71 -3.63 4.34 13.22
C GLU A 71 -2.18 3.98 12.90
N MET A 72 -1.67 4.30 11.71
CA MET A 72 -0.25 4.08 11.36
C MET A 72 0.70 4.67 12.41
N PHE A 73 0.48 5.93 12.82
CA PHE A 73 1.31 6.57 13.85
C PHE A 73 1.13 5.97 15.23
N LYS A 74 -0.09 5.54 15.58
CA LYS A 74 -0.35 4.81 16.83
C LYS A 74 0.45 3.50 16.85
N ARG A 75 0.41 2.70 15.78
CA ARG A 75 1.17 1.46 15.65
C ARG A 75 2.67 1.68 15.75
N LEU A 76 3.17 2.75 15.12
CA LEU A 76 4.58 3.14 15.18
C LEU A 76 5.02 3.45 16.62
N ARG A 77 4.20 4.19 17.37
CA ARG A 77 4.48 4.54 18.77
C ARG A 77 4.39 3.35 19.71
N GLU A 78 3.45 2.44 19.47
CA GLU A 78 3.19 1.27 20.32
C GLU A 78 4.20 0.14 20.08
N GLY A 79 4.94 0.15 18.97
CA GLY A 79 6.25 -0.49 18.79
C GLY A 79 6.34 -2.02 18.87
N HIS A 80 5.29 -2.74 19.28
CA HIS A 80 5.48 -4.08 19.86
C HIS A 80 4.56 -5.19 19.33
N GLU A 81 3.43 -4.88 18.67
CA GLU A 81 2.48 -5.94 18.24
C GLU A 81 2.31 -6.09 16.73
N HIS A 82 2.70 -5.10 15.94
CA HIS A 82 2.42 -5.10 14.51
C HIS A 82 3.68 -5.22 13.68
N SER A 83 3.69 -6.23 12.82
CA SER A 83 4.80 -6.49 11.91
C SER A 83 4.79 -5.63 10.65
N ASP A 84 3.78 -4.77 10.50
CA ASP A 84 3.54 -3.87 9.38
C ASP A 84 2.71 -2.68 9.90
N LEU A 85 3.10 -1.44 9.58
CA LEU A 85 2.34 -0.26 9.96
C LEU A 85 1.12 -0.02 9.03
N GLY A 86 1.04 -0.75 7.92
CA GLY A 86 -0.03 -0.66 6.93
C GLY A 86 0.28 0.30 5.80
N VAL A 87 -0.73 0.54 4.96
CA VAL A 87 -0.70 1.52 3.87
C VAL A 87 -1.74 2.59 4.14
N ALA A 88 -1.32 3.85 4.14
CA ALA A 88 -2.21 5.00 4.23
C ALA A 88 -2.22 5.78 2.91
N PHE A 89 -3.32 6.48 2.67
CA PHE A 89 -3.46 7.45 1.59
C PHE A 89 -3.78 8.82 2.19
N THR A 90 -3.18 9.87 1.66
CA THR A 90 -3.58 11.25 1.93
C THR A 90 -4.04 11.93 0.64
N LEU A 91 -4.95 12.88 0.79
CA LEU A 91 -5.34 13.81 -0.27
C LEU A 91 -5.05 15.21 0.26
N ASP A 92 -4.11 15.88 -0.38
CA ASP A 92 -3.57 17.16 0.07
C ASP A 92 -4.22 18.31 -0.74
N ASP A 93 -3.90 19.56 -0.38
CA ASP A 93 -4.41 20.81 -0.98
C ASP A 93 -5.92 21.11 -0.85
N GLY A 94 -6.77 20.12 -0.54
CA GLY A 94 -8.19 20.34 -0.28
C GLY A 94 -9.01 20.68 -1.52
N TYR A 95 -8.66 20.09 -2.66
CA TYR A 95 -9.48 20.15 -3.87
C TYR A 95 -10.86 19.48 -3.65
N ALA A 96 -11.87 19.89 -4.44
CA ALA A 96 -13.27 19.53 -4.24
C ALA A 96 -13.74 18.28 -5.03
N ASP A 97 -12.82 17.64 -5.74
CA ASP A 97 -13.04 16.53 -6.67
C ASP A 97 -13.14 15.15 -6.02
#